data_AF-A0AAT9HT81-F1
#
_entry.id   AF-A0AAT9HT81-F1
#
_cell.length_a   1.000
_cell.length_b   1.000
_cell.length_c   1.000
_cell.angle_alpha   90.00
_cell.angle_beta   90.00
_cell.angle_gamma   90.00
#
_symmetry.space_group_name_H-M   'P 1'
#
loop_
_entity.id
_entity.type
_entity.pdbx_description
1 polymer ?
#
loop_
_entity_poly.entity_id
_entity_poly.type
_entity_poly.pdbx_seq_one_letter_code
_entity_poly.pdbx_strand_id
1 'polypeptide(L)'
;MADPKGFLNHGREVARSRPVEERTKDWNEVYVPGSLLPIISKQAGRCMDCGIPFCHNGCPLGNLIPEWNDYAYREDWGAASERLHATNNFPEFTGRLCPAPCESACVLGINQPPVTIKNVEVSIIDKAWRPVRSPRGSPIASPARPSPSSARARPAWPPPSN
;
A
#
# COMPACT_ATOMS: atom_id res chain seq x y z
N MET A 1 -9.02 15.32 -4.74
CA MET A 1 -7.73 16.03 -4.68
C MET A 1 -7.35 16.23 -3.23
N ALA A 2 -6.16 15.76 -2.86
CA ALA A 2 -5.54 16.02 -1.57
C ALA A 2 -5.19 17.52 -1.43
N ASP A 3 -4.57 17.97 -0.33
CA ASP A 3 -4.16 19.37 -0.16
C ASP A 3 -3.32 19.86 -1.37
N PRO A 4 -3.83 20.81 -2.19
CA PRO A 4 -3.10 21.30 -3.36
C PRO A 4 -1.77 21.98 -3.03
N LYS A 5 -1.55 22.36 -1.77
CA LYS A 5 -0.29 22.95 -1.27
C LYS A 5 0.43 22.04 -0.28
N GLY A 6 -0.02 20.80 -0.08
CA GLY A 6 0.53 19.91 0.94
C GLY A 6 2.02 19.62 0.74
N PHE A 7 2.47 19.54 -0.52
CA PHE A 7 3.89 19.37 -0.86
C PHE A 7 4.76 20.60 -0.58
N LEU A 8 4.18 21.80 -0.49
CA LEU A 8 4.89 23.04 -0.12
C LEU A 8 5.00 23.17 1.40
N ASN A 9 3.99 22.71 2.14
CA ASN A 9 3.89 22.90 3.58
C ASN A 9 4.54 21.76 4.39
N HIS A 10 4.74 20.58 3.79
CA HIS A 10 5.21 19.39 4.48
C HIS A 10 6.40 18.75 3.76
N GLY A 11 7.51 18.58 4.50
CA GLY A 11 8.67 17.83 4.06
C GLY A 11 8.40 16.32 3.95
N ARG A 12 9.31 15.59 3.28
CA ARG A 12 9.22 14.13 3.19
C ARG A 12 9.64 13.49 4.51
N GLU A 13 8.76 12.67 5.06
CA GLU A 13 9.02 11.89 6.28
C GLU A 13 8.79 10.40 5.98
N VAL A 14 9.58 9.53 6.62
CA VAL A 14 9.52 8.07 6.42
C VAL A 14 9.39 7.35 7.75
N ALA A 15 9.02 6.07 7.70
CA ALA A 15 8.93 5.20 8.87
C ALA A 15 10.22 5.25 9.70
N ARG A 16 10.07 5.39 11.02
CA ARG A 16 11.21 5.36 11.94
C ARG A 16 11.75 3.94 12.01
N SER A 17 13.06 3.79 11.81
CA SER A 17 13.73 2.51 12.00
C SER A 17 14.03 2.23 13.48
N ARG A 18 13.99 0.97 13.87
CA ARG A 18 14.47 0.50 15.18
C ARG A 18 16.00 0.70 15.28
N PRO A 19 16.53 0.91 16.50
CA PRO A 19 17.98 0.99 16.73
C PRO A 19 18.72 -0.22 16.16
N VAL A 20 19.96 0.00 15.69
CA VAL A 20 20.76 -1.06 15.06
C VAL A 20 21.05 -2.18 16.05
N GLU A 21 21.37 -1.81 17.29
CA GLU A 21 21.72 -2.69 18.39
C GLU A 21 20.57 -3.59 18.84
N GLU A 22 19.34 -3.21 18.54
CA GLU A 22 18.14 -4.00 18.79
C GLU A 22 17.82 -4.91 17.59
N ARG A 23 17.79 -4.36 16.36
CA ARG A 23 17.37 -5.11 15.16
C ARG A 23 18.36 -6.18 14.71
N THR A 24 19.60 -6.18 15.21
CA THR A 24 20.57 -7.26 14.94
C THR A 24 20.37 -8.48 15.85
N LYS A 25 19.50 -8.40 16.87
CA LYS A 25 19.28 -9.46 17.85
C LYS A 25 18.02 -10.30 17.57
N ASP A 26 17.22 -9.92 16.59
CA ASP A 26 16.00 -10.61 16.20
C ASP A 26 15.73 -10.50 14.69
N TRP A 27 14.71 -11.20 14.22
CA TRP A 27 14.26 -11.20 12.82
C TRP A 27 12.95 -10.42 12.62
N ASN A 28 12.58 -9.55 13.57
CA ASN A 28 11.38 -8.76 13.44
C ASN A 28 11.59 -7.62 12.42
N GLU A 29 10.51 -6.99 12.00
CA GLU A 29 10.55 -5.87 11.05
C GLU A 29 11.48 -4.74 11.54
N VAL A 30 12.20 -4.12 10.60
CA VAL A 30 13.19 -3.06 10.89
C VAL A 30 12.52 -1.76 11.33
N TYR A 31 11.32 -1.48 10.84
CA TYR A 31 10.59 -0.26 11.18
C TYR A 31 9.85 -0.42 12.51
N VAL A 32 9.76 0.67 13.25
CA VAL A 32 8.97 0.71 14.49
C VAL A 32 7.50 0.52 14.13
N PRO A 33 6.81 -0.49 14.69
CA PRO A 33 5.40 -0.74 14.41
C PRO A 33 4.54 0.50 14.67
N GLY A 34 3.69 0.86 13.69
CA GLY A 34 2.82 2.02 13.80
C GLY A 34 3.49 3.38 13.64
N SER A 35 4.80 3.45 13.34
CA SER A 35 5.51 4.73 13.15
C SER A 35 5.04 5.55 11.94
N LEU A 36 4.38 4.91 10.97
CA LEU A 36 3.83 5.58 9.80
C LEU A 36 2.54 6.35 10.10
N LEU A 37 1.65 5.80 10.93
CA LEU A 37 0.32 6.37 11.14
C LEU A 37 0.30 7.85 11.55
N PRO A 38 1.20 8.33 12.44
CA PRO A 38 1.22 9.74 12.83
C PRO A 38 1.60 10.71 11.70
N ILE A 39 2.30 10.23 10.67
CA ILE A 39 2.83 11.07 9.59
C ILE A 39 2.11 10.83 8.26
N ILE A 40 1.45 9.68 8.09
CA ILE A 40 1.10 9.20 6.75
C ILE A 40 0.02 10.03 6.07
N SER A 41 -0.98 10.52 6.81
CA SER A 41 -2.04 11.37 6.24
C SER A 41 -1.40 12.62 5.61
N LYS A 42 -0.45 13.27 6.31
CA LYS A 42 0.30 14.41 5.79
C LYS A 42 1.17 14.06 4.59
N GLN A 43 1.83 12.89 4.60
CA GLN A 43 2.65 12.45 3.47
C GLN A 43 1.81 12.12 2.23
N ALA A 44 0.63 11.51 2.39
CA ALA A 44 -0.34 11.31 1.31
C ALA A 44 -0.83 12.66 0.74
N GLY A 45 -0.99 13.65 1.62
CA GLY A 45 -1.31 15.04 1.28
C GLY A 45 -0.29 15.76 0.39
N ARG A 46 0.93 15.22 0.23
CA ARG A 46 1.94 15.78 -0.68
C ARG A 46 1.66 15.44 -2.16
N CYS A 47 0.65 14.62 -2.45
CA CYS A 47 0.26 14.31 -3.83
C CYS A 47 -0.30 15.56 -4.54
N MET A 48 0.31 15.93 -5.66
CA MET A 48 -0.07 17.11 -6.44
C MET A 48 -1.29 16.90 -7.35
N ASP A 49 -1.82 15.67 -7.45
CA ASP A 49 -2.93 15.32 -8.36
C ASP A 49 -2.67 15.81 -9.80
N CYS A 50 -1.58 15.33 -10.42
CA CYS A 50 -0.89 15.91 -11.57
C CYS A 50 -1.70 15.98 -12.89
N GLY A 51 -2.97 15.57 -12.92
CA GLY A 51 -3.80 15.41 -14.13
C GLY A 51 -3.37 14.20 -14.99
N ILE A 52 -2.09 14.12 -15.35
CA ILE A 52 -1.47 12.95 -15.99
C ILE A 52 -0.58 12.24 -14.96
N PRO A 53 -1.07 11.20 -14.27
CA PRO A 53 -0.33 10.55 -13.19
C PRO A 53 0.74 9.60 -13.74
N PHE A 54 1.97 10.09 -13.92
CA PHE A 54 3.12 9.26 -14.31
C PHE A 54 3.39 8.09 -13.36
N CYS A 55 3.02 8.24 -12.09
CA CYS A 55 3.12 7.17 -11.11
C CYS A 55 2.27 5.94 -11.45
N HIS A 56 1.16 6.08 -12.20
CA HIS A 56 0.38 4.92 -12.70
C HIS A 56 1.24 4.07 -13.64
N ASN A 57 1.92 4.71 -14.58
CA ASN A 57 2.81 4.04 -15.53
C ASN A 57 4.08 3.51 -14.87
N GLY A 58 4.55 4.20 -13.82
CA GLY A 58 5.68 3.74 -13.02
C GLY A 58 5.38 2.50 -12.17
N CYS A 59 4.11 2.22 -11.89
CA CYS A 59 3.71 1.01 -11.18
C CYS A 59 3.44 -0.12 -12.19
N PRO A 60 4.11 -1.28 -12.09
CA PRO A 60 3.84 -2.42 -12.98
C PRO A 60 2.41 -2.96 -12.92
N LEU A 61 1.68 -2.68 -11.83
CA LEU A 61 0.28 -3.07 -11.65
C LEU A 61 -0.71 -2.04 -12.21
N GLY A 62 -0.25 -0.85 -12.60
CA GLY A 62 -1.14 0.26 -12.97
C GLY A 62 -1.98 0.76 -11.80
N ASN A 63 -1.43 0.75 -10.58
CA ASN A 63 -2.16 1.17 -9.37
C ASN A 63 -2.67 2.62 -9.46
N LEU A 64 -3.85 2.84 -8.90
CA LEU A 64 -4.58 4.10 -8.96
C LEU A 64 -4.18 5.05 -7.82
N ILE A 65 -2.89 5.41 -7.82
CA ILE A 65 -2.18 6.03 -6.71
C ILE A 65 -2.79 7.35 -6.18
N PRO A 66 -3.13 8.33 -7.02
CA PRO A 66 -3.67 9.61 -6.56
C PRO A 66 -4.98 9.46 -5.78
N GLU A 67 -5.80 8.46 -6.12
CA GLU A 67 -7.14 8.31 -5.56
C GLU A 67 -7.08 7.75 -4.13
N TRP A 68 -6.34 6.65 -3.92
CA TRP A 68 -6.15 6.14 -2.56
C TRP A 68 -5.24 7.04 -1.71
N ASN A 69 -4.39 7.89 -2.31
CA ASN A 69 -3.70 8.96 -1.58
C ASN A 69 -4.67 10.02 -1.07
N ASP A 70 -5.66 10.42 -1.88
CA ASP A 70 -6.69 11.37 -1.46
C ASP A 70 -7.53 10.81 -0.31
N TYR A 71 -7.93 9.54 -0.39
CA TYR A 71 -8.62 8.86 0.71
C TYR A 71 -7.74 8.73 1.97
N ALA A 72 -6.47 8.36 1.82
CA ALA A 72 -5.53 8.27 2.95
C ALA A 72 -5.27 9.64 3.61
N TYR A 73 -5.18 10.72 2.82
CA TYR A 73 -5.07 12.09 3.35
C TYR A 73 -6.28 12.49 4.19
N ARG A 74 -7.49 12.10 3.76
CA ARG A 74 -8.75 12.31 4.49
C ARG A 74 -9.02 11.31 5.60
N GLU A 75 -8.10 10.38 5.82
CA GLU A 75 -8.24 9.27 6.77
C GLU A 75 -9.44 8.35 6.51
N ASP A 76 -9.94 8.31 5.26
CA ASP A 76 -10.94 7.37 4.81
C ASP A 76 -10.27 6.04 4.41
N TRP A 77 -9.82 5.30 5.42
CA TRP A 77 -9.08 4.05 5.22
C TRP A 77 -9.91 2.97 4.52
N GLY A 78 -11.24 3.00 4.66
CA GLY A 78 -12.14 2.05 4.01
C GLY A 78 -12.15 2.24 2.50
N ALA A 79 -12.42 3.47 2.04
CA ALA A 79 -12.38 3.80 0.62
C ALA A 79 -10.97 3.66 0.03
N ALA A 80 -9.93 4.04 0.80
CA ALA A 80 -8.54 3.85 0.39
C ALA A 80 -8.22 2.36 0.15
N SER A 81 -8.65 1.47 1.05
CA SER A 81 -8.43 0.03 0.95
C SER A 81 -9.19 -0.58 -0.21
N GLU A 82 -10.47 -0.24 -0.39
CA GLU A 82 -11.27 -0.70 -1.53
C GLU A 82 -10.62 -0.30 -2.85
N ARG A 83 -10.16 0.96 -2.94
CA ARG A 83 -9.54 1.45 -4.16
C ARG A 83 -8.17 0.86 -4.43
N LEU A 84 -7.37 0.62 -3.39
CA LEU A 84 -6.09 -0.06 -3.49
C LEU A 84 -6.25 -1.51 -3.98
N HIS A 85 -7.25 -2.22 -3.44
CA HIS A 85 -7.54 -3.60 -3.84
C HIS A 85 -8.18 -3.73 -5.23
N ALA A 86 -8.66 -2.64 -5.83
CA ALA A 86 -9.17 -2.66 -7.19
C ALA A 86 -8.10 -3.07 -8.23
N THR A 87 -6.81 -2.82 -7.94
CA THR A 87 -5.70 -3.13 -8.85
C THR A 87 -4.61 -4.00 -8.20
N ASN A 88 -4.58 -4.11 -6.87
CA ASN A 88 -3.57 -4.89 -6.16
C ASN A 88 -4.19 -5.93 -5.22
N ASN A 89 -3.89 -7.20 -5.48
CA ASN A 89 -4.36 -8.30 -4.63
C ASN A 89 -3.62 -8.40 -3.30
N PHE A 90 -2.37 -7.91 -3.23
CA PHE A 90 -1.47 -8.12 -2.10
C PHE A 90 -0.71 -6.85 -1.66
N PRO A 91 -1.43 -5.78 -1.27
CA PRO A 91 -0.81 -4.53 -0.82
C PRO A 91 0.11 -4.68 0.41
N GLU A 92 -0.08 -5.71 1.23
CA GLU A 92 0.77 -6.02 2.39
C GLU A 92 2.20 -6.40 2.00
N PHE A 93 2.38 -7.02 0.83
CA PHE A 93 3.68 -7.43 0.31
C PHE A 93 4.29 -6.33 -0.55
N THR A 94 3.52 -5.73 -1.46
CA THR A 94 4.01 -4.64 -2.33
C THR A 94 4.42 -3.43 -1.50
N GLY A 95 3.63 -3.04 -0.49
CA GLY A 95 3.95 -1.94 0.41
C GLY A 95 5.23 -2.14 1.23
N ARG A 96 5.71 -3.37 1.38
CA ARG A 96 6.94 -3.69 2.15
C ARG A 96 8.16 -3.98 1.26
N LEU A 97 7.96 -4.75 0.19
CA LEU A 97 9.06 -5.28 -0.63
C LEU A 97 9.31 -4.50 -1.91
N CYS A 98 8.32 -3.77 -2.43
CA CYS A 98 8.47 -3.07 -3.70
C CYS A 98 9.64 -2.06 -3.64
N PRO A 99 10.48 -1.97 -4.70
CA PRO A 99 11.51 -0.95 -4.82
C PRO A 99 10.94 0.46 -5.11
N ALA A 100 9.61 0.60 -5.17
CA ALA A 100 8.88 1.84 -5.40
C ALA A 100 9.23 2.58 -6.72
N PRO A 101 9.12 1.92 -7.89
CA PRO A 101 9.31 2.59 -9.18
C PRO A 101 8.30 3.72 -9.41
N CYS A 102 7.12 3.63 -8.79
CA CYS A 102 6.11 4.69 -8.76
C CYS A 102 6.58 5.97 -8.05
N GLU A 103 7.45 5.88 -7.02
CA GLU A 103 8.06 7.05 -6.38
C GLU A 103 9.12 7.69 -7.29
N SER A 104 9.87 6.86 -8.02
CA SER A 104 10.85 7.33 -9.02
C SER A 104 10.19 8.04 -10.21
N ALA A 105 8.99 7.57 -10.61
CA ALA A 105 8.19 8.19 -11.67
C ALA A 105 7.33 9.38 -11.19
N CYS A 106 7.38 9.75 -9.91
CA CYS A 106 6.56 10.82 -9.36
C CYS A 106 7.02 12.18 -9.91
N VAL A 107 6.09 12.98 -10.46
CA VAL A 107 6.38 14.33 -11.00
C VAL A 107 6.99 15.24 -9.93
N LEU A 108 6.55 15.12 -8.67
CA LEU A 108 7.13 15.89 -7.56
C LEU A 108 8.63 15.60 -7.41
N GLY A 109 9.03 14.35 -7.69
CA GLY A 109 10.41 13.84 -7.69
C GLY A 109 11.39 14.61 -8.58
N ILE A 110 10.90 15.39 -9.56
CA ILE A 110 11.73 16.22 -10.43
C ILE A 110 12.34 17.40 -9.66
N ASN A 111 11.58 18.02 -8.76
CA ASN A 111 11.98 19.25 -8.07
C ASN A 111 12.17 19.07 -6.55
N GLN A 112 11.51 18.08 -5.95
CA GLN A 112 11.49 17.84 -4.51
C GLN A 112 11.41 16.33 -4.23
N PRO A 113 11.67 15.87 -2.99
CA PRO A 113 11.52 14.46 -2.68
C PRO A 113 10.09 13.96 -2.99
N PRO A 114 9.93 12.78 -3.62
CA PRO A 114 8.63 12.30 -4.08
C PRO A 114 7.69 12.00 -2.90
N VAL A 115 6.41 11.80 -3.23
CA VAL A 115 5.41 11.28 -2.29
C VAL A 115 5.83 9.89 -1.83
N THR A 116 5.66 9.56 -0.55
CA THR A 116 5.99 8.23 -0.01
C THR A 116 4.88 7.21 -0.32
N ILE A 117 4.64 6.98 -1.62
CA ILE A 117 3.56 6.14 -2.16
C ILE A 117 3.58 4.75 -1.51
N LYS A 118 4.78 4.14 -1.37
CA LYS A 118 4.94 2.82 -0.75
C LYS A 118 4.52 2.81 0.72
N ASN A 119 4.88 3.85 1.47
CA ASN A 119 4.50 3.98 2.88
C ASN A 119 3.00 4.19 3.05
N VAL A 120 2.34 4.85 2.09
CA VAL A 120 0.90 5.07 2.13
C VAL A 120 0.17 3.75 1.84
N GLU A 121 0.62 3.00 0.83
CA GLU A 121 0.12 1.66 0.50
C GLU A 121 0.15 0.72 1.72
N VAL A 122 1.31 0.59 2.39
CA VAL A 122 1.43 -0.27 3.57
C VAL A 122 0.59 0.23 4.75
N SER A 123 0.41 1.54 4.90
CA SER A 123 -0.41 2.11 5.98
C SER A 123 -1.89 1.87 5.79
N ILE A 124 -2.37 1.90 4.53
CA ILE A 124 -3.76 1.59 4.18
C ILE A 124 -4.07 0.15 4.58
N ILE A 125 -3.23 -0.81 4.18
CA ILE A 125 -3.46 -2.22 4.47
C ILE A 125 -3.29 -2.52 5.96
N ASP A 126 -2.31 -1.93 6.65
CA ASP A 126 -2.14 -2.06 8.10
C ASP A 126 -3.35 -1.52 8.89
N LYS A 127 -4.04 -0.50 8.35
CA LYS A 127 -5.31 0.00 8.91
C LYS A 127 -6.49 -0.92 8.59
N ALA A 128 -6.56 -1.46 7.38
CA ALA A 128 -7.62 -2.36 6.94
C ALA A 128 -7.64 -3.70 7.71
N TRP A 129 -6.46 -4.23 8.06
CA TRP A 129 -6.33 -5.48 8.82
C TRP A 129 -6.50 -5.32 10.34
N ARG A 130 -6.43 -4.10 10.88
CA ARG A 130 -6.85 -3.88 12.28
C ARG A 130 -8.33 -4.26 12.37
N PRO A 131 -8.77 -4.92 13.45
CA PRO A 131 -10.18 -5.27 13.60
C PRO A 131 -11.02 -4.00 13.59
N VAL A 132 -11.55 -3.65 12.42
CA VAL A 132 -12.54 -2.60 12.26
C VAL A 132 -13.82 -3.18 12.84
N ARG A 133 -14.18 -2.75 14.05
CA ARG A 133 -15.56 -2.83 14.50
C ARG A 133 -16.34 -1.85 13.64
N SER A 134 -16.79 -2.28 12.46
CA SER A 134 -17.58 -1.42 11.60
C SER A 134 -18.90 -1.10 12.32
N PRO A 135 -19.38 0.15 12.32
CA PRO A 135 -20.74 0.47 12.78
C PRO A 135 -21.79 0.00 11.77
N ARG A 136 -21.36 -0.37 10.56
CA ARG A 136 -22.21 -0.91 9.49
C ARG A 136 -21.76 -2.32 9.21
N GLY A 137 -22.49 -3.27 9.78
CA GLY A 137 -22.37 -4.68 9.44
C GLY A 137 -22.79 -4.89 8.00
N SER A 138 -21.84 -4.83 7.08
CA SER A 138 -21.93 -5.66 5.89
C SER A 138 -21.19 -6.94 6.23
N PRO A 139 -21.88 -8.09 6.37
CA PRO A 139 -21.18 -9.35 6.48
C PRO A 139 -20.34 -9.47 5.22
N ILE A 140 -19.03 -9.59 5.39
CA ILE A 140 -18.14 -10.04 4.33
C ILE A 140 -18.72 -11.39 3.94
N ALA A 141 -19.38 -11.49 2.79
CA ALA A 141 -19.88 -12.76 2.30
C ALA A 141 -18.64 -13.65 2.16
N SER A 142 -18.49 -14.59 3.09
CA SER A 142 -17.54 -15.69 2.91
C SER A 142 -17.87 -16.29 1.55
N PRO A 143 -16.94 -16.32 0.57
CA PRO A 143 -17.19 -17.07 -0.64
C PRO A 143 -17.50 -18.49 -0.18
N ALA A 144 -18.66 -19.00 -0.61
CA ALA A 144 -19.10 -20.35 -0.26
C ALA A 144 -17.93 -21.30 -0.52
N ARG A 145 -17.41 -21.95 0.53
CA ARG A 145 -16.40 -22.99 0.37
C ARG A 145 -17.02 -24.04 -0.56
N PRO A 146 -16.47 -24.30 -1.75
CA PRO A 146 -16.88 -25.47 -2.49
C PRO A 146 -16.58 -26.70 -1.61
N SER A 147 -17.55 -27.61 -1.51
CA SER A 147 -17.40 -28.83 -0.72
C SER A 147 -16.16 -29.61 -1.17
N PRO A 148 -15.40 -30.22 -0.23
CA PRO A 148 -14.24 -31.01 -0.58
C PRO A 148 -14.71 -32.39 -1.06
N SER A 149 -15.26 -32.47 -2.26
CA SER A 149 -15.39 -33.74 -2.97
C SER A 149 -14.51 -33.72 -4.22
N SER A 150 -13.37 -34.41 -4.09
CA SER A 150 -12.54 -34.96 -5.16
C SER A 150 -11.97 -34.00 -6.21
N ALA A 151 -10.86 -33.35 -5.88
CA ALA A 151 -9.80 -33.09 -6.84
C ALA A 151 -8.46 -33.29 -6.13
N ARG A 152 -7.92 -34.52 -6.18
CA ARG A 152 -6.51 -34.74 -5.82
C ARG A 152 -5.69 -33.92 -6.80
N ALA A 153 -4.92 -32.97 -6.30
CA ALA A 153 -3.89 -32.27 -7.07
C ALA A 153 -2.88 -33.30 -7.56
N ARG A 154 -3.03 -33.75 -8.81
CA ARG A 154 -1.95 -34.42 -9.54
C ARG A 154 -1.05 -33.33 -10.11
N PRO A 155 0.27 -33.37 -9.90
CA PRO A 155 1.20 -32.44 -10.53
C PRO A 155 1.11 -32.58 -12.06
N ALA A 156 0.90 -31.47 -12.76
CA ALA A 156 0.85 -31.40 -14.22
C ALA A 156 2.25 -31.39 -14.83
N TRP A 157 3.05 -32.42 -14.56
CA TRP A 157 4.31 -32.66 -15.27
C TRP A 157 4.04 -33.65 -16.41
N PRO A 158 4.30 -33.29 -17.68
CA PRO A 158 4.30 -34.27 -18.76
C PRO A 158 5.44 -35.27 -18.52
N PRO A 159 5.22 -36.59 -18.72
CA PRO A 159 6.30 -37.57 -18.58
C PRO A 159 7.40 -37.31 -19.62
N PRO A 160 8.68 -37.60 -19.31
CA PRO A 160 9.77 -37.49 -20.27
C PRO A 160 9.53 -38.45 -21.44
N SER A 161 9.70 -37.95 -22.66
CA SER A 161 9.71 -38.73 -23.90
C SER A 161 10.93 -39.66 -23.90
N ASN A 162 10.68 -40.95 -24.13
CA ASN A 162 11.71 -41.96 -24.37
C ASN A 162 12.31 -41.81 -25.77
#